data_AF-A0A960WSN8-F1
#
_entry.id   AF-A0A960WSN8-F1
#
_cell.length_a   1.000
_cell.length_b   1.000
_cell.length_c   1.000
_cell.angle_alpha   90.00
_cell.angle_beta   90.00
_cell.angle_gamma   90.00
#
_symmetry.space_group_name_H-M   'P 1'
#
loop_
_entity.id
_entity.type
_entity.pdbx_description
1 polymer ?
#
loop_
_entity_poly.entity_id
_entity_poly.type
_entity_poly.pdbx_seq_one_letter_code
_entity_poly.pdbx_strand_id
1 'polypeptide(L)'
;MQVIFQLLSLGAFTAVVLYLAMYLSLIPWRRSAGRHWTERARLLWPARRTVFAATLAGAMVALLWGRMSFGWLPPTGVIIGGALMGSPGLYPYIREIEPRYRFLPWLRETAWTLLVRAAPLMVAVTLMATMPDVMGPPDVWLAASGFLLSLLLASGIWLPMVMSRKKGEDPLAPVQARLDRIAEEASEGAGVVPRHAWLADSPLANAVAFPVIRSVAFTSRTMELLDDEECLDVMRHELAHLREPLVVGVLRVLSSVSYFVIVLVRPVLYAWGGLGLMALLLGFLLFQRLGGIVQRRMELRADVAAAGSDGESPSYARALEKLYEAGKLPAVMPGNSMVHPHLYDRMIAAGVTPDYPRPAPASRMSAVAWVCLLITIVAAVSLFYV
;
A
#
# COMPACT_ATOMS: atom_id res chain seq x y z
N MET A 1 -26.92 -6.05 -19.29
CA MET A 1 -26.90 -7.42 -18.72
C MET A 1 -25.56 -8.13 -18.94
N GLN A 2 -25.05 -8.21 -20.18
CA GLN A 2 -23.78 -8.87 -20.50
C GLN A 2 -22.56 -8.33 -19.72
N VAL A 3 -22.40 -7.00 -19.62
CA VAL A 3 -21.30 -6.36 -18.86
C VAL A 3 -21.31 -6.77 -17.38
N ILE A 4 -22.49 -6.78 -16.76
CA ILE A 4 -22.66 -7.19 -15.35
C ILE A 4 -22.29 -8.67 -15.19
N PHE A 5 -22.72 -9.53 -16.11
CA PHE A 5 -22.36 -10.94 -16.10
C PHE A 5 -20.85 -11.15 -16.21
N GLN A 6 -20.19 -10.48 -17.17
CA GLN A 6 -18.73 -10.52 -17.32
C GLN A 6 -18.01 -10.08 -16.04
N LEU A 7 -18.44 -8.97 -15.45
CA LEU A 7 -17.88 -8.43 -14.21
C LEU A 7 -17.97 -9.45 -13.06
N LEU A 8 -19.15 -10.03 -12.87
CA LEU A 8 -19.39 -11.01 -11.80
C LEU A 8 -18.60 -12.31 -12.03
N SER A 9 -18.52 -12.80 -13.27
CA SER A 9 -17.73 -14.00 -13.59
C SER A 9 -16.22 -13.77 -13.38
N LEU A 10 -15.69 -12.63 -13.84
CA LEU A 10 -14.30 -12.23 -13.61
C LEU A 10 -13.99 -12.13 -12.11
N GLY A 11 -14.90 -11.50 -11.35
CA GLY A 11 -14.78 -11.37 -9.90
C GLY A 11 -14.79 -12.71 -9.16
N ALA A 12 -15.76 -13.57 -9.48
CA ALA A 12 -15.89 -14.89 -8.87
C ALA A 12 -14.65 -15.77 -9.15
N PHE A 13 -14.19 -15.81 -10.41
CA PHE A 13 -13.01 -16.58 -10.77
C PHE A 13 -11.75 -16.05 -10.08
N THR A 14 -11.56 -14.72 -10.08
CA THR A 14 -10.41 -14.09 -9.40
C THR A 14 -10.44 -14.37 -7.90
N ALA A 15 -11.62 -14.38 -7.26
CA ALA A 15 -11.76 -14.74 -5.85
C ALA A 15 -11.32 -16.18 -5.57
N VAL A 16 -11.67 -17.14 -6.44
CA VAL A 16 -11.24 -18.54 -6.30
C VAL A 16 -9.73 -18.68 -6.45
N VAL A 17 -9.13 -18.04 -7.46
CA VAL A 17 -7.67 -18.06 -7.66
C VAL A 17 -6.95 -17.44 -6.47
N LEU A 18 -7.41 -16.29 -5.98
CA LEU A 18 -6.87 -15.64 -4.79
C LEU A 18 -6.97 -16.54 -3.57
N TYR A 19 -8.13 -17.20 -3.40
CA TYR A 19 -8.34 -18.10 -2.28
C TYR A 19 -7.33 -19.25 -2.30
N LEU A 20 -7.22 -19.97 -3.41
CA LEU A 20 -6.30 -21.10 -3.55
C LEU A 20 -4.83 -20.68 -3.41
N ALA A 21 -4.43 -19.58 -4.04
CA ALA A 21 -3.06 -19.08 -3.98
C ALA A 21 -2.68 -18.66 -2.54
N MET A 22 -3.59 -18.01 -1.82
CA MET A 22 -3.39 -17.66 -0.42
C MET A 22 -3.38 -18.88 0.49
N TYR A 23 -4.27 -19.85 0.26
CA TYR A 23 -4.27 -21.11 1.00
C TYR A 23 -2.91 -21.79 0.97
N LEU A 24 -2.34 -21.95 -0.23
CA LEU A 24 -1.07 -22.64 -0.45
C LEU A 24 0.12 -21.81 0.05
N SER A 25 0.13 -20.50 -0.22
CA SER A 25 1.24 -19.63 0.18
C SER A 25 1.36 -19.45 1.70
N LEU A 26 0.28 -19.67 2.46
CA LEU A 26 0.28 -19.62 3.92
C LEU A 26 0.71 -20.92 4.60
N ILE A 27 0.90 -22.03 3.88
CA ILE A 27 1.34 -23.30 4.49
C ILE A 27 2.62 -23.14 5.34
N PRO A 28 3.70 -22.48 4.87
CA PRO A 28 4.90 -22.27 5.69
C PRO A 28 4.63 -21.46 6.96
N TRP A 29 3.78 -20.43 6.85
CA TRP A 29 3.39 -19.61 7.99
C TRP A 29 2.55 -20.39 9.02
N ARG A 30 1.61 -21.23 8.59
CA ARG A 30 0.83 -22.12 9.47
C ARG A 30 1.73 -23.11 10.20
N ARG A 31 2.69 -23.72 9.49
CA ARG A 31 3.68 -24.65 10.06
C ARG A 31 4.63 -23.99 11.06
N SER A 32 4.73 -22.66 11.03
CA SER A 32 5.52 -21.89 12.00
C SER A 32 4.77 -21.56 13.30
N ALA A 33 3.60 -22.16 13.54
CA ALA A 33 2.92 -22.07 14.83
C ALA A 33 3.87 -22.47 15.98
N GLY A 34 3.91 -21.67 17.03
CA GLY A 34 4.82 -21.86 18.17
C GLY A 34 6.23 -21.28 17.98
N ARG A 35 6.62 -20.82 16.78
CA ARG A 35 7.87 -20.06 16.60
C ARG A 35 7.70 -18.61 17.08
N HIS A 36 8.83 -17.98 17.40
CA HIS A 36 8.88 -16.54 17.73
C HIS A 36 8.24 -15.68 16.63
N TRP A 37 7.63 -14.55 17.01
CA TRP A 37 6.82 -13.74 16.09
C TRP A 37 7.61 -13.26 14.86
N THR A 38 8.90 -12.96 15.05
CA THR A 38 9.82 -12.53 13.98
C THR A 38 9.93 -13.55 12.84
N GLU A 39 10.05 -14.83 13.17
CA GLU A 39 10.14 -15.92 12.19
C GLU A 39 8.79 -16.15 11.51
N ARG A 40 7.69 -16.01 12.25
CA ARG A 40 6.34 -16.06 11.67
C ARG A 40 6.13 -14.91 10.68
N ALA A 41 6.51 -13.69 11.05
CA ALA A 41 6.42 -12.52 10.19
C ALA A 41 7.27 -12.67 8.92
N ARG A 42 8.49 -13.20 9.04
CA ARG A 42 9.37 -13.53 7.91
C ARG A 42 8.71 -14.47 6.91
N LEU A 43 8.06 -15.52 7.39
CA LEU A 43 7.36 -16.51 6.56
C LEU A 43 6.02 -16.00 6.01
N LEU A 44 5.37 -15.05 6.70
CA LEU A 44 4.12 -14.44 6.23
C LEU A 44 4.33 -13.46 5.07
N TRP A 45 5.45 -12.72 5.08
CA TRP A 45 5.77 -11.71 4.08
C TRP A 45 5.64 -12.18 2.62
N PRO A 46 6.25 -13.30 2.17
CA PRO A 46 6.09 -13.78 0.80
C PRO A 46 4.64 -14.19 0.47
N ALA A 47 3.86 -14.65 1.45
CA ALA A 47 2.43 -14.95 1.26
C ALA A 47 1.64 -13.66 0.97
N ARG A 48 1.88 -12.56 1.71
CA ARG A 48 1.26 -11.25 1.41
C ARG A 48 1.58 -10.75 0.00
N ARG A 49 2.80 -11.00 -0.48
CA ARG A 49 3.21 -10.66 -1.87
C ARG A 49 2.55 -11.54 -2.93
N THR A 50 1.98 -12.69 -2.56
CA THR A 50 1.25 -13.59 -3.45
C THR A 50 -0.06 -12.98 -3.93
N VAL A 51 -0.71 -12.14 -3.10
CA VAL A 51 -1.98 -11.48 -3.43
C VAL A 51 -1.91 -10.77 -4.79
N PHE A 52 -0.88 -9.96 -5.01
CA PHE A 52 -0.71 -9.22 -6.26
C PHE A 52 -0.61 -10.15 -7.48
N ALA A 53 0.29 -11.15 -7.42
CA ALA A 53 0.49 -12.09 -8.51
C ALA A 53 -0.77 -12.93 -8.79
N ALA A 54 -1.47 -13.36 -7.74
CA ALA A 54 -2.70 -14.14 -7.85
C ALA A 54 -3.87 -13.33 -8.40
N THR A 55 -3.99 -12.03 -8.06
CA THR A 55 -4.99 -11.14 -8.66
C THR A 55 -4.77 -11.02 -10.16
N LEU A 56 -3.53 -10.81 -10.60
CA LEU A 56 -3.19 -10.74 -12.02
C LEU A 56 -3.46 -12.06 -12.75
N ALA A 57 -3.05 -13.20 -12.16
CA ALA A 57 -3.32 -14.51 -12.73
C ALA A 57 -4.82 -14.78 -12.86
N GLY A 58 -5.60 -14.49 -11.81
CA GLY A 58 -7.06 -14.65 -11.81
C GLY A 58 -7.72 -13.82 -12.91
N ALA A 59 -7.37 -12.54 -13.03
CA ALA A 59 -7.91 -11.65 -14.04
C ALA A 59 -7.57 -12.11 -15.46
N MET A 60 -6.31 -12.47 -15.72
CA MET A 60 -5.85 -12.88 -17.06
C MET A 60 -6.43 -14.23 -17.50
N VAL A 61 -6.52 -15.21 -16.60
CA VAL A 61 -7.10 -16.52 -16.94
C VAL A 61 -8.61 -16.39 -17.15
N ALA A 62 -9.30 -15.61 -16.32
CA ALA A 62 -10.73 -15.36 -16.52
C ALA A 62 -11.01 -14.62 -17.85
N LEU A 63 -10.14 -13.68 -18.24
CA LEU A 63 -10.21 -13.02 -19.54
C LEU A 63 -10.02 -14.00 -20.71
N LEU A 64 -8.98 -14.84 -20.64
CA LEU A 64 -8.70 -15.86 -21.65
C LEU A 64 -9.85 -16.86 -21.78
N TRP A 65 -10.35 -17.38 -20.66
CA TRP A 65 -11.51 -18.27 -20.63
C TRP A 65 -12.75 -17.59 -21.23
N GLY A 66 -13.03 -16.35 -20.82
CA GLY A 66 -14.14 -15.56 -21.35
C GLY A 66 -14.08 -15.37 -22.86
N ARG A 67 -12.87 -15.11 -23.40
CA ARG A 67 -12.64 -14.99 -24.84
C ARG A 67 -12.87 -16.31 -25.57
N MET A 68 -12.31 -17.41 -25.08
CA MET A 68 -12.44 -18.74 -25.69
C MET A 68 -13.87 -19.28 -25.66
N SER A 69 -14.56 -19.15 -24.53
CA SER A 69 -15.88 -19.77 -24.32
C SER A 69 -17.04 -18.93 -24.84
N PHE A 70 -16.89 -17.60 -24.84
CA PHE A 70 -18.00 -16.68 -25.08
C PHE A 70 -17.67 -15.54 -26.05
N GLY A 71 -16.47 -15.53 -26.65
CA GLY A 71 -16.04 -14.45 -27.53
C GLY A 71 -15.93 -13.09 -26.82
N TRP A 72 -15.65 -13.07 -25.51
CA TRP A 72 -15.62 -11.81 -24.76
C TRP A 72 -14.48 -10.90 -25.18
N LEU A 73 -14.82 -9.63 -25.34
CA LEU A 73 -13.91 -8.48 -25.36
C LEU A 73 -14.40 -7.48 -24.31
N PRO A 74 -14.26 -7.81 -23.02
CA PRO A 74 -14.80 -6.97 -21.97
C PRO A 74 -14.06 -5.63 -21.97
N PRO A 75 -14.77 -4.50 -21.76
CA PRO A 75 -14.13 -3.21 -21.57
C PRO A 75 -13.11 -3.28 -20.44
N THR A 76 -11.99 -2.54 -20.54
CA THR A 76 -10.88 -2.59 -19.57
C THR A 76 -11.34 -2.33 -18.13
N GLY A 77 -12.33 -1.45 -17.94
CA GLY A 77 -12.96 -1.19 -16.64
C GLY A 77 -13.63 -2.42 -16.02
N VAL A 78 -14.18 -3.34 -16.83
CA VAL A 78 -14.77 -4.61 -16.36
C VAL A 78 -13.69 -5.58 -15.91
N ILE A 79 -12.55 -5.63 -16.60
CA ILE A 79 -11.41 -6.47 -16.20
C ILE A 79 -10.88 -6.04 -14.84
N ILE A 80 -10.61 -4.74 -14.66
CA ILE A 80 -10.10 -4.24 -13.39
C ILE A 80 -11.16 -4.35 -12.30
N GLY A 81 -12.41 -3.95 -12.58
CA GLY A 81 -13.52 -4.11 -11.65
C GLY A 81 -13.65 -5.55 -11.17
N GLY A 82 -13.58 -6.52 -12.09
CA GLY A 82 -13.62 -7.95 -11.78
C GLY A 82 -12.43 -8.38 -10.92
N ALA A 83 -11.22 -7.95 -11.27
CA ALA A 83 -10.02 -8.26 -10.49
C ALA A 83 -10.13 -7.75 -9.03
N LEU A 84 -10.66 -6.54 -8.84
CA LEU A 84 -10.86 -5.94 -7.52
C LEU A 84 -12.02 -6.59 -6.75
N MET A 85 -13.09 -6.98 -7.45
CA MET A 85 -14.20 -7.76 -6.89
C MET A 85 -13.80 -9.17 -6.43
N GLY A 86 -12.61 -9.66 -6.81
CA GLY A 86 -12.03 -10.90 -6.29
C GLY A 86 -11.56 -10.81 -4.82
N SER A 87 -11.44 -9.60 -4.26
CA SER A 87 -10.95 -9.36 -2.89
C SER A 87 -11.66 -10.13 -1.76
N PRO A 88 -12.97 -10.48 -1.81
CA PRO A 88 -13.60 -11.35 -0.82
C PRO A 88 -12.92 -12.72 -0.66
N GLY A 89 -12.24 -13.23 -1.70
CA GLY A 89 -11.43 -14.44 -1.60
C GLY A 89 -10.29 -14.35 -0.58
N LEU A 90 -9.88 -13.14 -0.19
CA LEU A 90 -8.83 -12.89 0.80
C LEU A 90 -9.34 -12.89 2.25
N TYR A 91 -10.64 -12.65 2.47
CA TYR A 91 -11.19 -12.45 3.81
C TYR A 91 -10.88 -13.59 4.79
N PRO A 92 -11.04 -14.88 4.43
CA PRO A 92 -10.72 -15.99 5.33
C PRO A 92 -9.28 -15.94 5.86
N TYR A 93 -8.33 -15.55 5.00
CA TYR A 93 -6.92 -15.48 5.35
C TYR A 93 -6.56 -14.22 6.11
N ILE A 94 -7.17 -13.08 5.77
CA ILE A 94 -7.01 -11.84 6.54
C ILE A 94 -7.49 -12.07 7.98
N ARG A 95 -8.61 -12.78 8.17
CA ARG A 95 -9.12 -13.16 9.49
C ARG A 95 -8.24 -14.22 10.17
N GLU A 96 -7.68 -15.17 9.44
CA GLU A 96 -6.72 -16.14 9.98
C GLU A 96 -5.45 -15.44 10.51
N ILE A 97 -4.98 -14.43 9.78
CA ILE A 97 -3.80 -13.64 10.13
C ILE A 97 -4.12 -12.67 11.28
N GLU A 98 -5.22 -11.93 11.22
CA GLU A 98 -5.63 -10.97 12.25
C GLU A 98 -7.09 -11.26 12.65
N PRO A 99 -7.32 -12.07 13.69
CA PRO A 99 -8.65 -12.50 14.11
C PRO A 99 -9.60 -11.38 14.55
N ARG A 100 -9.07 -10.18 14.85
CA ARG A 100 -9.89 -9.00 15.17
C ARG A 100 -10.68 -8.48 13.98
N TYR A 101 -10.31 -8.84 12.74
CA TYR A 101 -11.09 -8.48 11.58
C TYR A 101 -12.47 -9.11 11.61
N ARG A 102 -13.48 -8.25 11.70
CA ARG A 102 -14.87 -8.59 11.41
C ARG A 102 -15.17 -8.28 9.94
N PHE A 103 -16.13 -8.99 9.37
CA PHE A 103 -16.45 -8.89 7.93
C PHE A 103 -16.82 -7.46 7.51
N LEU A 104 -17.70 -6.77 8.23
CA LEU A 104 -18.14 -5.43 7.86
C LEU A 104 -17.03 -4.36 7.95
N PRO A 105 -16.25 -4.25 9.04
CA PRO A 105 -15.06 -3.39 9.08
C PRO A 105 -14.06 -3.73 7.97
N TRP A 106 -13.78 -5.01 7.74
CA TRP A 106 -12.89 -5.45 6.66
C TRP A 106 -13.40 -5.00 5.28
N LEU A 107 -14.70 -5.16 5.01
CA LEU A 107 -15.32 -4.78 3.75
C LEU A 107 -15.26 -3.27 3.55
N ARG A 108 -15.52 -2.49 4.61
CA ARG A 108 -15.39 -1.03 4.61
C ARG A 108 -13.96 -0.59 4.30
N GLU A 109 -12.97 -1.15 4.99
CA GLU A 109 -11.56 -0.86 4.74
C GLU A 109 -11.11 -1.28 3.34
N THR A 110 -11.59 -2.42 2.85
CA THR A 110 -11.29 -2.91 1.51
C THR A 110 -11.91 -1.98 0.47
N ALA A 111 -13.19 -1.63 0.60
CA ALA A 111 -13.85 -0.66 -0.27
C ALA A 111 -13.14 0.70 -0.25
N TRP A 112 -12.73 1.17 0.92
CA TRP A 112 -11.94 2.39 1.06
C TRP A 112 -10.59 2.31 0.36
N THR A 113 -9.87 1.20 0.56
CA THR A 113 -8.57 0.97 -0.08
C THR A 113 -8.73 0.90 -1.60
N LEU A 114 -9.78 0.24 -2.09
CA LEU A 114 -10.10 0.19 -3.51
C LEU A 114 -10.43 1.57 -4.05
N LEU A 115 -11.28 2.34 -3.36
CA LEU A 115 -11.64 3.70 -3.77
C LEU A 115 -10.40 4.61 -3.81
N VAL A 116 -9.60 4.64 -2.75
CA VAL A 116 -8.48 5.58 -2.64
C VAL A 116 -7.28 5.16 -3.49
N ARG A 117 -6.89 3.88 -3.45
CA ARG A 117 -5.70 3.40 -4.14
C ARG A 117 -5.96 2.98 -5.59
N ALA A 118 -7.13 2.40 -5.88
CA ALA A 118 -7.43 1.94 -7.23
C ALA A 118 -8.04 3.03 -8.11
N ALA A 119 -8.70 4.08 -7.57
CA ALA A 119 -9.30 5.12 -8.42
C ALA A 119 -8.30 5.82 -9.36
N PRO A 120 -7.11 6.28 -8.93
CA PRO A 120 -6.20 6.91 -9.88
C PRO A 120 -5.63 5.90 -10.90
N LEU A 121 -5.51 4.61 -10.56
CA LEU A 121 -5.19 3.56 -11.52
C LEU A 121 -6.34 3.34 -12.52
N MET A 122 -7.59 3.35 -12.06
CA MET A 122 -8.77 3.23 -12.92
C MET A 122 -8.86 4.39 -13.92
N VAL A 123 -8.57 5.62 -13.46
CA VAL A 123 -8.48 6.80 -14.34
C VAL A 123 -7.39 6.58 -15.39
N ALA A 124 -6.17 6.23 -14.96
CA ALA A 124 -5.05 6.00 -15.87
C ALA A 124 -5.33 4.90 -16.92
N VAL A 125 -5.90 3.76 -16.50
CA VAL A 125 -6.19 2.66 -17.42
C VAL A 125 -7.36 2.99 -18.36
N THR A 126 -8.38 3.69 -17.87
CA THR A 126 -9.49 4.15 -18.72
C THR A 126 -8.96 5.09 -19.80
N LEU A 127 -8.12 6.05 -19.42
CA LEU A 127 -7.49 6.97 -20.36
C LEU A 127 -6.56 6.26 -21.34
N MET A 128 -5.75 5.30 -20.88
CA MET A 128 -4.93 4.48 -21.77
C MET A 128 -5.76 3.75 -22.82
N ALA A 129 -6.93 3.21 -22.43
CA ALA A 129 -7.80 2.49 -23.35
C ALA A 129 -8.45 3.41 -24.40
N THR A 130 -8.75 4.66 -24.04
CA THR A 130 -9.41 5.63 -24.92
C THR A 130 -8.44 6.56 -25.65
N MET A 131 -7.16 6.59 -25.29
CA MET A 131 -6.18 7.51 -25.87
C MET A 131 -5.95 7.17 -27.36
N PRO A 132 -6.05 8.15 -28.28
CA PRO A 132 -5.79 7.92 -29.69
C PRO A 132 -4.29 7.72 -29.95
N ASP A 133 -3.96 7.15 -31.10
CA ASP A 133 -2.58 6.93 -31.54
C ASP A 133 -1.85 8.24 -31.84
N VAL A 134 -2.58 9.26 -32.32
CA VAL A 134 -2.09 10.64 -32.49
C VAL A 134 -2.91 11.54 -31.56
N MET A 135 -2.25 12.17 -30.59
CA MET A 135 -2.91 13.06 -29.64
C MET A 135 -3.14 14.44 -30.25
N GLY A 136 -4.41 14.87 -30.29
CA GLY A 136 -4.77 16.25 -30.53
C GLY A 136 -4.79 17.08 -29.23
N PRO A 137 -5.01 18.40 -29.32
CA PRO A 137 -5.16 19.26 -28.15
C PRO A 137 -6.23 18.79 -27.14
N PRO A 138 -7.42 18.27 -27.56
CA PRO A 138 -8.40 17.75 -26.61
C PRO A 138 -7.90 16.56 -25.79
N ASP A 139 -7.12 15.67 -26.41
CA ASP A 139 -6.58 14.48 -25.75
C ASP A 139 -5.52 14.84 -24.70
N VAL A 140 -4.70 15.86 -24.99
CA VAL A 140 -3.74 16.43 -24.05
C VAL A 140 -4.47 17.00 -22.83
N TRP A 141 -5.55 17.76 -23.04
CA TRP A 141 -6.36 18.29 -21.94
C TRP A 141 -7.04 17.20 -21.12
N LEU A 142 -7.54 16.15 -21.78
CA LEU A 142 -8.14 15.00 -21.11
C LEU A 142 -7.11 14.25 -20.25
N ALA A 143 -5.92 13.98 -20.80
CA ALA A 143 -4.82 13.36 -20.07
C ALA A 143 -4.37 14.22 -18.88
N ALA A 144 -4.21 15.53 -19.07
CA ALA A 144 -3.84 16.47 -18.02
C ALA A 144 -4.89 16.53 -16.91
N SER A 145 -6.17 16.56 -17.26
CA SER A 145 -7.27 16.57 -16.29
C SER A 145 -7.34 15.28 -15.49
N GLY A 146 -7.15 14.12 -16.14
CA GLY A 146 -7.05 12.83 -15.48
C GLY A 146 -5.85 12.71 -14.55
N PHE A 147 -4.71 13.28 -14.95
CA PHE A 147 -3.52 13.34 -14.12
C PHE A 147 -3.75 14.22 -12.88
N LEU A 148 -4.33 15.41 -13.06
CA LEU A 148 -4.67 16.32 -11.95
C LEU A 148 -5.69 15.69 -10.99
N LEU A 149 -6.70 15.01 -11.50
CA LEU A 149 -7.65 14.25 -10.67
C LEU A 149 -6.92 13.16 -9.89
N SER A 150 -5.99 12.44 -10.53
CA SER A 150 -5.21 11.39 -9.88
C SER A 150 -4.32 11.96 -8.76
N LEU A 151 -3.69 13.12 -9.00
CA LEU A 151 -2.94 13.85 -7.98
C LEU A 151 -3.82 14.29 -6.82
N LEU A 152 -5.01 14.84 -7.11
CA LEU A 152 -5.97 15.24 -6.08
C LEU A 152 -6.35 14.04 -5.19
N LEU A 153 -6.68 12.90 -5.81
CA LEU A 153 -7.02 11.67 -5.09
C LEU A 153 -5.85 11.15 -4.24
N ALA A 154 -4.63 11.13 -4.79
CA ALA A 154 -3.45 10.63 -4.11
C ALA A 154 -2.87 11.58 -3.04
N SER A 155 -3.16 12.88 -3.14
CA SER A 155 -2.64 13.91 -2.22
C SER A 155 -3.24 13.85 -0.81
N GLY A 156 -4.44 13.27 -0.69
CA GLY A 156 -5.20 13.27 0.56
C GLY A 156 -5.77 14.64 0.96
N ILE A 157 -5.73 15.66 0.09
CA ILE A 157 -6.31 17.00 0.35
C ILE A 157 -7.80 16.92 0.71
N TRP A 158 -8.50 15.90 0.22
CA TRP A 158 -9.90 15.64 0.49
C TRP A 158 -10.16 14.91 1.81
N LEU A 159 -9.13 14.34 2.48
CA LEU A 159 -9.29 13.57 3.72
C LEU A 159 -10.01 14.33 4.83
N PRO A 160 -9.75 15.63 5.09
CA PRO A 160 -10.50 16.37 6.10
C PRO A 160 -12.02 16.34 5.88
N MET A 161 -12.48 16.29 4.63
CA MET A 161 -13.92 16.23 4.32
C MET A 161 -14.55 14.90 4.73
N VAL A 162 -13.77 13.81 4.74
CA VAL A 162 -14.28 12.45 5.02
C VAL A 162 -13.94 11.98 6.44
N MET A 163 -12.81 12.45 6.99
CA MET A 163 -12.34 12.07 8.33
C MET A 163 -12.88 12.99 9.43
N SER A 164 -13.57 14.08 9.09
CA SER A 164 -14.25 14.93 10.08
C SER A 164 -15.38 14.15 10.74
N ARG A 165 -15.14 13.69 11.97
CA ARG A 165 -16.17 13.04 12.79
C ARG A 165 -17.12 14.08 13.38
N LYS A 166 -18.42 13.78 13.41
CA LYS A 166 -19.41 14.59 14.14
C LYS A 166 -19.15 14.42 15.65
N LYS A 167 -18.98 15.54 16.37
CA LYS A 167 -18.89 15.54 17.83
C LYS A 167 -20.22 15.05 18.42
N GLY A 168 -20.19 14.08 19.35
CA GLY A 168 -21.36 13.79 20.20
C GLY A 168 -21.48 12.38 20.78
N GLU A 169 -21.16 11.32 20.03
CA GLU A 169 -21.52 9.93 20.43
C GLU A 169 -20.47 8.89 20.02
N ASP A 170 -19.22 9.31 19.80
CA ASP A 170 -18.18 8.43 19.30
C ASP A 170 -17.57 7.57 20.42
N PRO A 171 -17.69 6.22 20.38
CA PRO A 171 -17.04 5.33 21.36
C PRO A 171 -15.52 5.52 21.43
N LEU A 172 -14.91 6.09 20.40
CA LEU A 172 -13.49 6.36 20.33
C LEU A 172 -13.10 7.75 20.85
N ALA A 173 -14.04 8.56 21.33
CA ALA A 173 -13.77 9.90 21.86
C ALA A 173 -12.70 9.91 22.98
N PRO A 174 -12.68 8.97 23.95
CA PRO A 174 -11.61 8.94 24.96
C PRO A 174 -10.22 8.67 24.37
N VAL A 175 -10.14 7.80 23.38
CA VAL A 175 -8.88 7.45 22.69
C VAL A 175 -8.40 8.61 21.83
N GLN A 176 -9.32 9.30 21.14
CA GLN A 176 -9.03 10.52 20.40
C GLN A 176 -8.52 11.62 21.34
N ALA A 177 -9.14 11.82 22.51
CA ALA A 177 -8.68 12.81 23.49
C ALA A 177 -7.27 12.50 24.01
N ARG A 178 -6.93 11.20 24.16
CA ARG A 178 -5.55 10.78 24.47
C ARG A 178 -4.59 11.13 23.33
N LEU A 179 -4.95 10.82 22.08
CA LEU A 179 -4.15 11.17 20.90
C LEU A 179 -3.94 12.68 20.79
N ASP A 180 -4.98 13.48 21.04
CA ASP A 180 -4.91 14.95 20.97
C ASP A 180 -3.92 15.50 22.00
N ARG A 181 -3.92 15.01 23.25
CA ARG A 181 -2.94 15.38 24.27
C ARG A 181 -1.50 15.03 23.86
N ILE A 182 -1.30 13.82 23.35
CA ILE A 182 0.02 13.37 22.90
C ILE A 182 0.50 14.21 21.70
N ALA A 183 -0.40 14.57 20.78
CA ALA A 183 -0.09 15.45 19.67
C ALA A 183 0.31 16.86 20.15
N GLU A 184 -0.37 17.40 21.16
CA GLU A 184 -0.07 18.69 21.78
C GLU A 184 1.33 18.66 22.43
N GLU A 185 1.60 17.68 23.30
CA GLU A 185 2.91 17.51 23.95
C GLU A 185 4.04 17.29 22.94
N ALA A 186 3.83 16.46 21.90
CA ALA A 186 4.82 16.27 20.84
C ALA A 186 5.08 17.57 20.07
N SER A 187 4.04 18.40 19.87
CA SER A 187 4.14 19.66 19.13
C SER A 187 4.95 20.72 19.89
N GLU A 188 4.85 20.76 21.21
CA GLU A 188 5.64 21.64 22.07
C GLU A 188 7.14 21.37 21.92
N GLY A 189 7.55 20.10 21.96
CA GLY A 189 8.95 19.70 21.78
C GLY A 189 9.43 19.80 20.33
N ALA A 190 8.58 19.47 19.36
CA ALA A 190 8.94 19.46 17.95
C ALA A 190 8.84 20.84 17.29
N GLY A 191 8.17 21.83 17.86
CA GLY A 191 7.93 23.14 17.24
C GLY A 191 7.11 23.06 15.94
N VAL A 192 6.26 22.04 15.81
CA VAL A 192 5.37 21.84 14.66
C VAL A 192 4.04 21.33 15.16
N VAL A 193 2.98 22.09 14.87
CA VAL A 193 1.61 21.70 15.21
C VAL A 193 0.98 21.02 13.99
N PRO A 194 0.51 19.76 14.10
CA PRO A 194 -0.28 19.14 13.04
C PRO A 194 -1.62 19.86 12.93
N ARG A 195 -2.09 20.08 11.70
CA ARG A 195 -3.40 20.68 11.43
C ARG A 195 -4.53 19.79 11.97
N HIS A 196 -4.36 18.48 11.85
CA HIS A 196 -5.27 17.47 12.37
C HIS A 196 -4.48 16.25 12.86
N ALA A 197 -4.89 15.69 14.00
CA ALA A 197 -4.52 14.36 14.46
C ALA A 197 -5.76 13.46 14.43
N TRP A 198 -5.81 12.49 13.51
CA TRP A 198 -6.98 11.64 13.33
C TRP A 198 -6.78 10.26 13.93
N LEU A 199 -7.81 9.77 14.62
CA LEU A 199 -7.90 8.36 14.97
C LEU A 199 -8.66 7.59 13.88
N ALA A 200 -8.03 6.58 13.29
CA ALA A 200 -8.65 5.63 12.38
C ALA A 200 -9.08 4.36 13.12
N ASP A 201 -10.35 3.99 13.02
CA ASP A 201 -10.85 2.72 13.56
C ASP A 201 -10.39 1.56 12.68
N SER A 202 -9.27 0.92 13.06
CA SER A 202 -8.67 -0.19 12.32
C SER A 202 -7.97 -1.18 13.25
N PRO A 203 -8.12 -2.50 13.02
CA PRO A 203 -7.43 -3.52 13.80
C PRO A 203 -5.93 -3.62 13.47
N LEU A 204 -5.46 -2.94 12.42
CA LEU A 204 -4.04 -2.88 12.07
C LEU A 204 -3.36 -1.76 12.85
N ALA A 205 -2.24 -2.08 13.50
CA ALA A 205 -1.39 -1.08 14.14
C ALA A 205 -0.66 -0.28 13.06
N ASN A 206 -0.95 1.01 12.94
CA ASN A 206 -0.26 1.92 12.05
C ASN A 206 -0.29 3.37 12.57
N ALA A 207 0.71 4.14 12.18
CA ALA A 207 0.75 5.60 12.28
C ALA A 207 1.23 6.14 10.92
N VAL A 208 0.75 7.31 10.52
CA VAL A 208 1.15 7.92 9.25
C VAL A 208 1.02 9.43 9.27
N ALA A 209 2.06 10.09 8.80
CA ALA A 209 2.06 11.51 8.47
C ALA A 209 1.60 11.77 7.04
N PHE A 210 0.86 12.86 6.87
CA PHE A 210 0.44 13.42 5.59
C PHE A 210 1.06 14.82 5.41
N PRO A 211 2.29 14.93 4.88
CA PRO A 211 3.01 16.20 4.80
C PRO A 211 2.27 17.30 4.03
N VAL A 212 1.57 16.95 2.94
CA VAL A 212 0.86 17.90 2.06
C VAL A 212 -0.25 18.66 2.80
N ILE A 213 -0.99 17.97 3.66
CA ILE A 213 -2.09 18.56 4.45
C ILE A 213 -1.68 18.90 5.89
N ARG A 214 -0.43 18.59 6.24
CA ARG A 214 0.15 18.74 7.59
C ARG A 214 -0.66 18.03 8.67
N SER A 215 -1.11 16.81 8.40
CA SER A 215 -1.90 16.01 9.35
C SER A 215 -1.19 14.71 9.71
N VAL A 216 -1.58 14.10 10.83
CA VAL A 216 -1.17 12.76 11.23
C VAL A 216 -2.40 11.89 11.47
N ALA A 217 -2.27 10.58 11.26
CA ALA A 217 -3.29 9.62 11.65
C ALA A 217 -2.69 8.43 12.38
N PHE A 218 -3.35 8.04 13.46
CA PHE A 218 -3.04 6.86 14.26
C PHE A 218 -4.22 5.90 14.19
N THR A 219 -3.97 4.60 14.21
CA THR A 219 -5.06 3.62 14.32
C THR A 219 -5.43 3.36 15.77
N SER A 220 -6.68 2.95 16.02
CA SER A 220 -7.12 2.49 17.34
C SER A 220 -6.20 1.39 17.89
N ARG A 221 -5.78 0.45 17.05
CA ARG A 221 -4.84 -0.60 17.46
C ARG A 221 -3.49 -0.07 17.92
N THR A 222 -2.94 0.97 17.28
CA THR A 222 -1.70 1.61 17.74
C THR A 222 -1.87 2.18 19.14
N MET A 223 -2.95 2.90 19.37
CA MET A 223 -3.24 3.50 20.68
C MET A 223 -3.50 2.44 21.77
N GLU A 224 -4.02 1.27 21.42
CA GLU A 224 -4.17 0.15 22.38
C GLU A 224 -2.83 -0.52 22.75
N LEU A 225 -1.87 -0.51 21.84
CA LEU A 225 -0.61 -1.25 21.97
C LEU A 225 0.48 -0.46 22.69
N LEU A 226 0.54 0.83 22.39
CA LEU A 226 1.60 1.72 22.84
C LEU A 226 1.15 2.49 24.08
N ASP A 227 2.04 2.58 25.05
CA ASP A 227 1.86 3.49 26.19
C ASP A 227 2.04 4.97 25.76
N ASP A 228 1.87 5.90 26.69
CA ASP A 228 1.89 7.34 26.38
C ASP A 228 3.27 7.79 25.90
N GLU A 229 4.35 7.26 26.48
CA GLU A 229 5.73 7.59 26.11
C GLU A 229 6.06 7.06 24.71
N GLU A 230 5.71 5.80 24.43
CA GLU A 230 5.90 5.19 23.11
C GLU A 230 5.07 5.89 22.03
N CYS A 231 3.82 6.24 22.33
CA CYS A 231 2.97 7.02 21.42
C CYS A 231 3.56 8.41 21.15
N LEU A 232 4.11 9.06 22.18
CA LEU A 232 4.74 10.37 22.06
C LEU A 232 5.96 10.31 21.14
N ASP A 233 6.79 9.28 21.28
CA ASP A 233 7.95 9.07 20.42
C ASP A 233 7.58 8.75 18.97
N VAL A 234 6.55 7.91 18.75
CA VAL A 234 6.01 7.68 17.41
C VAL A 234 5.44 8.98 16.82
N MET A 235 4.73 9.77 17.62
CA MET A 235 4.20 11.07 17.19
C MET A 235 5.32 12.03 16.80
N ARG A 236 6.40 12.13 17.58
CA ARG A 236 7.58 12.96 17.25
C ARG A 236 8.19 12.57 15.91
N HIS A 237 8.30 11.26 15.65
CA HIS A 237 8.74 10.75 14.35
C HIS A 237 7.80 11.18 13.20
N GLU A 238 6.49 11.00 13.36
CA GLU A 238 5.51 11.42 12.35
C GLU A 238 5.50 12.95 12.14
N LEU A 239 5.67 13.75 13.20
CA LEU A 239 5.80 15.21 13.11
C LEU A 239 7.08 15.64 12.38
N ALA A 240 8.17 14.86 12.46
CA ALA A 240 9.37 15.14 11.68
C ALA A 240 9.11 15.08 10.18
N HIS A 241 8.23 14.18 9.71
CA HIS A 241 7.80 14.16 8.30
C HIS A 241 7.02 15.41 7.89
N LEU A 242 6.33 16.09 8.82
CA LEU A 242 5.63 17.34 8.53
C LEU A 242 6.58 18.53 8.33
N ARG A 243 7.87 18.39 8.70
CA ARG A 243 8.93 19.38 8.44
C ARG A 243 9.61 19.19 7.10
N GLU A 244 9.27 18.14 6.36
CA GLU A 244 9.85 17.91 5.05
C GLU A 244 9.53 19.09 4.11
N PRO A 245 10.47 19.50 3.25
CA PRO A 245 10.21 20.52 2.25
C PRO A 245 9.01 20.14 1.38
N LEU A 246 8.19 21.12 1.00
CA LEU A 246 7.01 20.89 0.16
C LEU A 246 7.34 20.10 -1.12
N VAL A 247 8.52 20.33 -1.70
CA VAL A 247 9.02 19.60 -2.89
C VAL A 247 9.09 18.09 -2.65
N VAL A 248 9.46 17.64 -1.45
CA VAL A 248 9.48 16.22 -1.07
C VAL A 248 8.06 15.68 -0.98
N GLY A 249 7.15 16.43 -0.35
CA GLY A 249 5.72 16.09 -0.31
C GLY A 249 5.12 15.95 -1.71
N VAL A 250 5.39 16.89 -2.61
CA VAL A 250 4.97 16.83 -4.01
C VAL A 250 5.59 15.62 -4.72
N LEU A 251 6.88 15.34 -4.52
CA LEU A 251 7.53 14.16 -5.11
C LEU A 251 6.91 12.85 -4.61
N ARG A 252 6.48 12.75 -3.35
CA ARG A 252 5.76 11.58 -2.81
C ARG A 252 4.44 11.37 -3.54
N VAL A 253 3.67 12.45 -3.76
CA VAL A 253 2.40 12.38 -4.51
C VAL A 253 2.63 12.05 -5.99
N LEU A 254 3.62 12.67 -6.63
CA LEU A 254 4.01 12.32 -8.01
C LEU A 254 4.45 10.85 -8.13
N SER A 255 5.21 10.35 -7.16
CA SER A 255 5.64 8.95 -7.10
C SER A 255 4.46 8.00 -7.00
N SER A 256 3.44 8.32 -6.19
CA SER A 256 2.26 7.48 -6.02
C SER A 256 1.35 7.43 -7.24
N VAL A 257 1.41 8.42 -8.15
CA VAL A 257 0.65 8.43 -9.42
C VAL A 257 1.52 8.19 -10.66
N SER A 258 2.80 7.90 -10.51
CA SER A 258 3.74 7.78 -11.65
C SER A 258 3.39 6.66 -12.64
N TYR A 259 2.59 5.67 -12.24
CA TYR A 259 2.02 4.69 -13.18
C TYR A 259 1.11 5.34 -14.24
N PHE A 260 0.69 6.59 -14.06
CA PHE A 260 -0.10 7.33 -15.05
C PHE A 260 0.61 7.45 -16.41
N VAL A 261 1.93 7.23 -16.44
CA VAL A 261 2.71 7.07 -17.67
C VAL A 261 2.12 6.04 -18.65
N ILE A 262 1.36 5.05 -18.17
CA ILE A 262 0.68 4.07 -19.03
C ILE A 262 -0.28 4.71 -20.05
N VAL A 263 -0.83 5.88 -19.73
CA VAL A 263 -1.70 6.64 -20.65
C VAL A 263 -0.99 6.96 -21.97
N LEU A 264 0.33 7.09 -21.94
CA LEU A 264 1.16 7.42 -23.09
C LEU A 264 1.58 6.19 -23.92
N VAL A 265 1.24 4.97 -23.51
CA VAL A 265 1.71 3.74 -24.18
C VAL A 265 1.32 3.70 -25.66
N ARG A 266 0.06 3.97 -26.01
CA ARG A 266 -0.41 3.94 -27.41
C ARG A 266 0.22 5.07 -28.25
N PRO A 267 0.16 6.36 -27.84
CA PRO A 267 0.81 7.44 -28.58
C PRO A 267 2.31 7.22 -28.79
N VAL A 268 3.02 6.79 -27.73
CA VAL A 268 4.47 6.57 -27.79
C VAL A 268 4.82 5.41 -28.72
N LEU A 269 4.05 4.31 -28.66
CA LEU A 269 4.24 3.17 -29.54
C LEU A 269 3.98 3.53 -31.01
N TYR A 270 2.96 4.35 -31.28
CA TYR A 270 2.66 4.80 -32.64
C TYR A 270 3.76 5.72 -33.20
N ALA A 271 4.20 6.71 -32.43
CA ALA A 271 5.17 7.71 -32.88
C ALA A 271 6.62 7.18 -32.98
N TRP A 272 7.03 6.31 -32.04
CA TRP A 272 8.44 5.90 -31.89
C TRP A 272 8.63 4.38 -31.79
N GLY A 273 7.58 3.59 -32.02
CA GLY A 273 7.65 2.14 -32.00
C GLY A 273 8.12 1.58 -30.65
N GLY A 274 8.74 0.40 -30.70
CA GLY A 274 9.26 -0.28 -29.51
C GLY A 274 10.35 0.49 -28.77
N LEU A 275 11.14 1.33 -29.48
CA LEU A 275 12.17 2.16 -28.85
C LEU A 275 11.57 3.22 -27.93
N GLY A 276 10.49 3.88 -28.36
CA GLY A 276 9.75 4.81 -27.52
C GLY A 276 9.20 4.15 -26.27
N LEU A 277 8.60 2.97 -26.42
CA LEU A 277 8.05 2.21 -25.29
C LEU A 277 9.15 1.80 -24.29
N MET A 278 10.32 1.40 -24.79
CA MET A 278 11.46 1.07 -23.94
C MET A 278 11.99 2.29 -23.19
N ALA A 279 12.10 3.45 -23.86
CA ALA A 279 12.48 4.71 -23.22
C ALA A 279 11.47 5.12 -22.14
N LEU A 280 10.17 4.96 -22.40
CA LEU A 280 9.09 5.23 -21.44
C LEU A 280 9.21 4.34 -20.19
N LEU A 281 9.43 3.03 -20.39
CA LEU A 281 9.62 2.08 -19.31
C LEU A 281 10.87 2.39 -18.48
N LEU A 282 12.00 2.64 -19.14
CA LEU A 282 13.26 2.98 -18.46
C LEU A 282 13.13 4.30 -17.68
N GLY A 283 12.48 5.31 -18.26
CA GLY A 283 12.19 6.58 -17.58
C GLY A 283 11.33 6.38 -16.34
N PHE A 284 10.28 5.57 -16.43
CA PHE A 284 9.44 5.20 -15.28
C PHE A 284 10.23 4.47 -14.19
N LEU A 285 11.03 3.46 -14.54
CA LEU A 285 11.84 2.71 -13.58
C LEU A 285 12.90 3.60 -12.91
N LEU A 286 13.53 4.49 -13.67
CA LEU A 286 14.49 5.47 -13.15
C LEU A 286 13.80 6.42 -12.17
N PHE A 287 12.63 6.96 -12.53
CA PHE A 287 11.85 7.83 -11.66
C PHE A 287 11.49 7.15 -10.33
N GLN A 288 11.00 5.90 -10.39
CA GLN A 288 10.72 5.09 -9.21
C GLN A 288 11.97 4.86 -8.34
N ARG A 289 13.12 4.58 -8.97
CA ARG A 289 14.38 4.38 -8.26
C ARG A 289 14.83 5.64 -7.53
N LEU A 290 14.76 6.80 -8.19
CA LEU A 290 15.14 8.09 -7.61
C LEU A 290 14.18 8.49 -6.48
N GLY A 291 12.87 8.32 -6.67
CA GLY A 291 11.86 8.55 -5.65
C GLY A 291 12.12 7.72 -4.38
N GLY A 292 12.43 6.42 -4.54
CA GLY A 292 12.77 5.54 -3.41
C GLY A 292 14.05 5.95 -2.68
N ILE A 293 15.05 6.51 -3.38
CA ILE A 293 16.27 7.05 -2.74
C ILE A 293 15.92 8.27 -1.88
N VAL A 294 15.08 9.18 -2.39
CA VAL A 294 14.65 10.36 -1.62
C VAL A 294 13.85 9.94 -0.40
N GLN A 295 12.87 9.04 -0.55
CA GLN A 295 12.06 8.55 0.57
C GLN A 295 12.94 7.95 1.68
N ARG A 296 13.89 7.07 1.34
CA ARG A 296 14.80 6.48 2.33
C ARG A 296 15.64 7.52 3.07
N ARG A 297 16.09 8.58 2.39
CA ARG A 297 16.82 9.69 3.05
C ARG A 297 15.94 10.44 4.05
N MET A 298 14.65 10.55 3.75
CA MET A 298 13.70 11.22 4.65
C MET A 298 13.37 10.38 5.87
N GLU A 299 13.25 9.06 5.73
CA GLU A 299 13.11 8.13 6.86
C GLU A 299 14.29 8.26 7.84
N LEU A 300 15.53 8.23 7.33
CA LEU A 300 16.73 8.43 8.16
C LEU A 300 16.74 9.80 8.85
N ARG A 301 16.25 10.85 8.18
CA ARG A 301 16.15 12.18 8.76
C ARG A 301 15.08 12.25 9.86
N ALA A 302 13.96 11.56 9.68
CA ALA A 302 12.90 11.47 10.67
C ALA A 302 13.35 10.67 11.90
N ASP A 303 14.09 9.58 11.71
CA ASP A 303 14.72 8.81 12.80
C ASP A 303 15.64 9.69 13.64
N VAL A 304 16.53 10.44 13.00
CA VAL A 304 17.44 11.38 13.68
C VAL A 304 16.67 12.52 14.38
N ALA A 305 15.55 12.98 13.83
CA ALA A 305 14.75 14.01 14.46
C ALA A 305 13.97 13.50 15.68
N ALA A 306 13.51 12.25 15.65
CA ALA A 306 12.82 11.60 16.76
C ALA A 306 13.76 11.25 17.92
N ALA A 307 15.03 11.00 17.62
CA ALA A 307 16.11 10.73 18.58
C ALA A 307 16.41 11.90 19.56
N GLY A 308 16.04 13.14 19.24
CA GLY A 308 16.42 14.30 20.07
C GLY A 308 17.95 14.54 20.12
N SER A 309 18.43 15.30 21.11
CA SER A 309 19.85 15.65 21.27
C SER A 309 20.75 14.49 21.72
N ASP A 310 20.15 13.41 22.25
CA ASP A 310 20.88 12.38 23.02
C ASP A 310 21.03 11.05 22.27
N GLY A 311 20.52 10.93 21.04
CA GLY A 311 20.58 9.71 20.22
C GLY A 311 19.27 8.92 20.17
N GLU A 312 19.17 7.92 19.29
CA GLU A 312 17.92 7.17 19.03
C GLU A 312 17.25 6.69 20.33
N SER A 313 15.98 7.08 20.56
CA SER A 313 15.23 6.77 21.79
C SER A 313 15.01 5.27 21.93
N PRO A 314 15.45 4.65 23.05
CA PRO A 314 15.13 3.26 23.36
C PRO A 314 13.62 2.98 23.40
N SER A 315 12.82 3.96 23.84
CA SER A 315 11.36 3.86 23.89
C SER A 315 10.76 3.77 22.47
N TYR A 316 11.22 4.62 21.55
CA TYR A 316 10.82 4.54 20.13
C TYR A 316 11.14 3.18 19.49
N ALA A 317 12.33 2.63 19.76
CA ALA A 317 12.72 1.32 19.24
C ALA A 317 11.81 0.19 19.75
N ARG A 318 11.38 0.25 21.03
CA ARG A 318 10.40 -0.69 21.61
C ARG A 318 8.99 -0.48 21.04
N ALA A 319 8.59 0.77 20.81
CA ALA A 319 7.33 1.07 20.14
C ALA A 319 7.29 0.44 18.73
N LEU A 320 8.37 0.60 17.96
CA LEU A 320 8.50 -0.01 16.62
C LEU A 320 8.43 -1.54 16.67
N GLU A 321 9.08 -2.17 17.66
CA GLU A 321 9.00 -3.61 17.87
C GLU A 321 7.55 -4.08 18.08
N LYS A 322 6.79 -3.42 18.96
CA LYS A 322 5.37 -3.70 19.20
C LYS A 322 4.53 -3.52 17.92
N LEU A 323 4.79 -2.46 17.16
CA LEU A 323 4.12 -2.21 15.87
C LEU A 323 4.45 -3.28 14.83
N TYR A 324 5.70 -3.72 14.74
CA TYR A 324 6.14 -4.78 13.83
C TYR A 324 5.55 -6.13 14.21
N GLU A 325 5.52 -6.46 15.50
CA GLU A 325 4.90 -7.68 16.00
C GLU A 325 3.40 -7.70 15.68
N ALA A 326 2.69 -6.63 16.01
CA ALA A 326 1.26 -6.50 15.74
C ALA A 326 0.94 -6.53 14.24
N GLY A 327 1.74 -5.83 13.42
CA GLY A 327 1.62 -5.83 11.96
C GLY A 327 2.12 -7.12 11.29
N LYS A 328 2.77 -8.02 12.05
CA LYS A 328 3.47 -9.21 11.56
C LYS A 328 4.43 -8.86 10.42
N LEU A 329 5.20 -7.80 10.59
CA LEU A 329 6.23 -7.33 9.65
C LEU A 329 7.58 -7.98 9.97
N PRO A 330 8.36 -8.42 8.96
CA PRO A 330 9.67 -9.01 9.23
C PRO A 330 10.60 -8.02 9.92
N ALA A 331 11.29 -8.46 10.98
CA ALA A 331 12.34 -7.64 11.60
C ALA A 331 13.52 -7.37 10.63
N VAL A 332 13.74 -8.27 9.67
CA VAL A 332 14.70 -8.12 8.56
C VAL A 332 13.98 -8.26 7.22
N MET A 333 13.87 -7.14 6.52
CA MET A 333 13.18 -7.00 5.23
C MET A 333 13.96 -7.64 4.06
N PRO A 334 13.31 -7.97 2.93
CA PRO A 334 13.99 -8.55 1.77
C PRO A 334 14.95 -7.55 1.09
N GLY A 335 16.25 -7.71 1.37
CA GLY A 335 17.32 -6.89 0.78
C GLY A 335 17.38 -5.45 1.30
N ASN A 336 18.34 -4.68 0.79
CA ASN A 336 18.72 -3.38 1.38
C ASN A 336 18.04 -2.17 0.71
N SER A 337 17.09 -2.39 -0.20
CA SER A 337 16.48 -1.34 -1.03
C SER A 337 15.06 -0.94 -0.59
N MET A 338 14.58 -1.47 0.54
CA MET A 338 13.31 -1.03 1.11
C MET A 338 13.43 0.40 1.67
N VAL A 339 12.30 1.10 1.69
CA VAL A 339 12.22 2.50 2.17
C VAL A 339 12.59 2.57 3.65
N HIS A 340 12.03 1.67 4.47
CA HIS A 340 12.36 1.57 5.88
C HIS A 340 13.59 0.64 6.10
N PRO A 341 14.54 1.04 6.96
CA PRO A 341 15.61 0.15 7.42
C PRO A 341 15.08 -1.09 8.17
N HIS A 342 15.95 -2.07 8.39
CA HIS A 342 15.61 -3.26 9.17
C HIS A 342 15.33 -2.88 10.63
N LEU A 343 14.24 -3.39 11.22
CA LEU A 343 13.89 -3.14 12.62
C LEU A 343 15.05 -3.55 13.54
N TYR A 344 15.60 -4.74 13.35
CA TYR A 344 16.69 -5.24 14.19
C TYR A 344 17.86 -4.26 14.24
N ASP A 345 18.24 -3.73 13.07
CA ASP A 345 19.39 -2.83 12.96
C ASP A 345 19.06 -1.45 13.58
N ARG A 346 17.79 -0.98 13.49
CA ARG A 346 17.31 0.24 14.19
C ARG A 346 17.31 0.07 15.71
N MET A 347 16.90 -1.10 16.22
CA MET A 347 16.93 -1.34 17.66
C MET A 347 18.35 -1.31 18.22
N ILE A 348 19.30 -1.95 17.52
CA ILE A 348 20.71 -1.93 17.92
C ILE A 348 21.29 -0.51 17.85
N ALA A 349 20.95 0.27 16.82
CA ALA A 349 21.37 1.66 16.70
C ALA A 349 20.81 2.53 17.85
N ALA A 350 19.61 2.24 18.34
CA ALA A 350 18.99 2.83 19.52
C ALA A 350 19.53 2.29 20.87
N GLY A 351 20.58 1.47 20.85
CA GLY A 351 21.13 0.86 22.06
C GLY A 351 20.23 -0.21 22.69
N VAL A 352 19.16 -0.63 22.01
CA VAL A 352 18.24 -1.66 22.47
C VAL A 352 18.66 -3.00 21.89
N THR A 353 19.08 -3.92 22.75
CA THR A 353 19.33 -5.31 22.35
C THR A 353 18.00 -6.07 22.32
N PRO A 354 17.54 -6.57 21.15
CA PRO A 354 16.33 -7.39 21.08
C PRO A 354 16.52 -8.72 21.82
N ASP A 355 15.45 -9.29 22.35
CA ASP A 355 15.46 -10.57 23.06
C ASP A 355 15.51 -11.81 22.12
N TYR A 356 15.56 -11.57 20.81
CA TYR A 356 15.76 -12.58 19.77
C TYR A 356 17.05 -12.34 18.97
N PRO A 357 17.68 -13.41 18.45
CA PRO A 357 18.79 -13.25 17.51
C PRO A 357 18.31 -12.62 16.20
N ARG A 358 19.22 -11.96 15.47
CA ARG A 358 18.92 -11.36 14.16
C ARG A 358 18.30 -12.39 13.21
N PRO A 359 17.01 -12.26 12.82
CA PRO A 359 16.37 -13.24 11.95
C PRO A 359 16.97 -13.23 10.55
N ALA A 360 16.80 -14.33 9.81
CA ALA A 360 17.10 -14.34 8.39
C ALA A 360 16.21 -13.32 7.63
N PRO A 361 16.67 -12.74 6.51
CA PRO A 361 15.83 -11.89 5.69
C PRO A 361 14.60 -12.64 5.17
N ALA A 362 13.46 -11.94 5.05
CA ALA A 362 12.30 -12.47 4.36
C ALA A 362 12.59 -12.68 2.86
N SER A 363 12.00 -13.70 2.25
CA SER A 363 12.05 -13.89 0.79
C SER A 363 11.17 -12.87 0.08
N ARG A 364 11.59 -12.40 -1.10
CA ARG A 364 10.81 -11.40 -1.88
C ARG A 364 9.42 -11.88 -2.31
N MET A 365 9.29 -13.16 -2.66
CA MET A 365 8.07 -13.76 -3.19
C MET A 365 7.98 -15.24 -2.77
N SER A 366 6.77 -15.78 -2.69
CA SER A 366 6.54 -17.22 -2.49
C SER A 366 6.69 -17.98 -3.82
N ALA A 367 6.90 -19.30 -3.76
CA ALA A 367 6.87 -20.15 -4.96
C ALA A 367 5.52 -20.06 -5.69
N VAL A 368 4.41 -20.00 -4.94
CA VAL A 368 3.06 -19.83 -5.49
C VAL A 368 2.94 -18.51 -6.26
N ALA A 369 3.53 -17.43 -5.73
CA ALA A 369 3.50 -16.14 -6.41
C ALA A 369 4.24 -16.18 -7.76
N TRP A 370 5.38 -16.88 -7.83
CA TRP A 370 6.08 -17.10 -9.11
C TRP A 370 5.26 -17.91 -10.11
N VAL A 371 4.60 -18.97 -9.65
CA VAL A 371 3.67 -19.75 -10.48
C VAL A 371 2.53 -18.89 -11.00
N CYS A 372 1.92 -18.05 -10.15
CA CYS A 372 0.88 -17.11 -10.57
C CYS A 372 1.39 -16.14 -11.63
N LEU A 373 2.60 -15.57 -11.48
CA LEU A 373 3.18 -14.69 -12.49
C LEU A 373 3.42 -15.42 -13.82
N LEU A 374 3.89 -16.65 -13.78
CA LEU A 374 4.06 -17.47 -14.99
C LEU A 374 2.70 -17.70 -15.68
N ILE A 375 1.66 -18.04 -14.91
CA ILE A 375 0.28 -18.18 -15.42
C ILE A 375 -0.20 -16.88 -16.07
N THR A 376 0.04 -15.73 -15.43
CA THR A 376 -0.30 -14.41 -15.99
C THR A 376 0.36 -14.21 -17.36
N ILE A 377 1.66 -14.50 -17.48
CA ILE A 377 2.41 -14.34 -18.74
C ILE A 377 1.87 -15.29 -19.81
N VAL A 378 1.70 -16.56 -19.49
CA VAL A 378 1.18 -17.57 -20.43
C VAL A 378 -0.21 -17.16 -20.91
N ALA A 379 -1.12 -16.80 -20.00
CA ALA A 379 -2.47 -16.37 -20.37
C ALA A 379 -2.46 -15.10 -21.24
N ALA A 380 -1.59 -14.13 -20.93
CA ALA A 380 -1.43 -12.92 -21.73
C ALA A 380 -0.94 -13.25 -23.15
N VAL A 381 0.03 -14.16 -23.30
CA VAL A 381 0.53 -14.60 -24.60
C VAL A 381 -0.55 -15.36 -25.36
N SER A 382 -1.30 -16.25 -24.71
CA SER A 382 -2.38 -17.02 -25.35
C SER A 382 -3.51 -16.16 -25.90
N LEU A 383 -3.79 -14.99 -25.30
CA LEU A 383 -4.77 -14.03 -25.81
C LEU A 383 -4.42 -13.41 -27.18
N PHE A 384 -3.19 -13.61 -27.68
CA PHE A 384 -2.82 -13.22 -29.04
C PHE A 384 -3.16 -14.29 -30.08
N TYR A 385 -3.38 -15.53 -29.66
CA TYR A 385 -3.60 -16.69 -30.55
C TYR A 385 -5.05 -17.18 -30.59
N VAL A 386 -5.85 -16.79 -29.60
CA VAL A 386 -7.32 -16.89 -29.56
C VAL A 386 -7.84 -15.47 -29.64
#